data_AF-A0A6P0IL17-F1
#
_entry.id   AF-A0A6P0IL17-F1
#
_cell.length_a   1.000
_cell.length_b   1.000
_cell.length_c   1.000
_cell.angle_alpha   90.00
_cell.angle_beta   90.00
_cell.angle_gamma   90.00
#
_symmetry.space_group_name_H-M   'P 1'
#
loop_
_entity.id
_entity.type
_entity.pdbx_description
1 polymer ?
#
loop_
_entity_poly.entity_id
_entity_poly.type
_entity_poly.pdbx_seq_one_letter_code
_entity_poly.pdbx_strand_id
1 'polypeptide(L)'
;MEIIESQRMEGYVAKATVAKFFYYAKSLRSEKDAREIFSMVMGILKECAVDYTILEKEQFYKIIELTGFEVAEGVICAIANNLGAFVTLNAQQLNSIGFTCPVLRVLSVKQVLDRQRLEYCCLLSEPIDELKVKPETSVLNPWQTELDQKRVKLNNWLGNDFREAEQANWHPWEGILGRIQYSYRYAPRHIKGVNRVKKITWDNGCQMALVVHMARETNNEVDIRLQLYAISNPKDLPENTKMILLDDLGQTFIEAQSQFGELGLQLRFSADYGDQFSVKIDYGNFRFTELFMV
;
A
#
# COMPACT_ATOMS: atom_id res chain seq x y z
N MET A 1 10.20 21.39 -5.74
CA MET A 1 11.51 21.14 -6.36
C MET A 1 12.37 22.40 -6.28
N GLU A 2 11.82 23.56 -6.65
CA GLU A 2 12.47 24.89 -6.56
C GLU A 2 13.22 25.16 -5.25
N ILE A 3 12.69 24.72 -4.11
CA ILE A 3 13.31 24.89 -2.80
C ILE A 3 14.66 24.15 -2.68
N ILE A 4 14.72 22.91 -3.18
CA ILE A 4 15.90 22.06 -3.12
C ILE A 4 16.88 22.47 -4.23
N GLU A 5 16.37 22.82 -5.41
CA GLU A 5 17.14 23.36 -6.54
C GLU A 5 17.84 24.69 -6.18
N SER A 6 17.23 25.51 -5.31
CA SER A 6 17.83 26.75 -4.80
C SER A 6 18.99 26.56 -3.80
N GLN A 7 19.38 25.31 -3.52
CA GLN A 7 20.42 24.90 -2.55
C GLN A 7 20.20 25.36 -1.10
N ARG A 8 19.00 25.85 -0.76
CA ARG A 8 18.68 26.27 0.61
C ARG A 8 18.45 25.09 1.55
N MET A 9 18.17 23.91 1.01
CA MET A 9 18.05 22.65 1.73
C MET A 9 18.58 21.50 0.89
N GLU A 10 19.21 20.55 1.55
CA GLU A 10 19.60 19.28 0.92
C GLU A 10 18.44 18.28 1.04
N GLY A 11 18.04 17.70 -0.08
CA GLY A 11 16.95 16.73 -0.14
C GLY A 11 17.46 15.29 -0.22
N TYR A 12 16.89 14.41 0.59
CA TYR A 12 17.14 12.96 0.54
C TYR A 12 15.85 12.22 0.25
N VAL A 13 15.97 11.05 -0.39
CA VAL A 13 14.86 10.16 -0.68
C VAL A 13 15.27 8.71 -0.41
N ALA A 14 14.39 7.96 0.26
CA ALA A 14 14.62 6.55 0.52
C ALA A 14 14.49 5.72 -0.75
N LYS A 15 15.28 4.64 -0.84
CA LYS A 15 15.33 3.78 -2.01
C LYS A 15 13.98 3.16 -2.37
N ALA A 16 13.20 2.70 -1.38
CA ALA A 16 11.83 2.23 -1.63
C ALA A 16 10.92 3.31 -2.23
N THR A 17 11.04 4.56 -1.77
CA THR A 17 10.28 5.70 -2.32
C THR A 17 10.69 6.00 -3.77
N VAL A 18 11.98 5.91 -4.08
CA VAL A 18 12.51 6.06 -5.45
C VAL A 18 11.94 4.98 -6.38
N ALA A 19 11.89 3.72 -5.92
CA ALA A 19 11.33 2.61 -6.69
C ALA A 19 9.83 2.79 -6.97
N LYS A 20 9.05 3.18 -5.95
CA LYS A 20 7.62 3.48 -6.09
C LYS A 20 7.37 4.65 -7.04
N PHE A 21 8.15 5.71 -6.91
CA PHE A 21 8.05 6.87 -7.77
C PHE A 21 8.27 6.51 -9.24
N PHE A 22 9.33 5.76 -9.54
CA PHE A 22 9.60 5.30 -10.89
C PHE A 22 8.49 4.39 -11.43
N TYR A 23 7.98 3.48 -10.60
CA TYR A 23 6.87 2.62 -10.94
C TYR A 23 5.62 3.43 -11.31
N TYR A 24 5.17 4.35 -10.46
CA TYR A 24 3.98 5.17 -10.75
C TYR A 24 4.17 6.08 -11.97
N ALA A 25 5.35 6.68 -12.13
CA ALA A 25 5.62 7.50 -13.30
C ALA A 25 5.56 6.67 -14.61
N LYS A 26 6.00 5.41 -14.56
CA LYS A 26 5.94 4.48 -15.70
C LYS A 26 4.49 4.07 -16.00
N SER A 27 3.70 3.73 -14.98
CA SER A 27 2.32 3.27 -15.14
C SER A 27 1.37 4.39 -15.61
N LEU A 28 1.54 5.61 -15.10
CA LEU A 28 0.64 6.74 -15.41
C LEU A 28 0.96 7.46 -16.72
N ARG A 29 2.18 7.33 -17.24
CA ARG A 29 2.62 8.04 -18.43
C ARG A 29 3.25 7.08 -19.43
N SER A 30 4.56 6.91 -19.37
CA SER A 30 5.32 6.00 -20.22
C SER A 30 6.68 5.73 -19.60
N GLU A 31 7.36 4.66 -20.03
CA GLU A 31 8.72 4.39 -19.55
C GLU A 31 9.70 5.50 -19.92
N LYS A 32 9.51 6.16 -21.06
CA LYS A 32 10.35 7.30 -21.48
C LYS A 32 10.15 8.48 -20.53
N ASP A 33 8.90 8.86 -20.28
CA ASP A 33 8.57 9.97 -19.37
C ASP A 33 9.03 9.66 -17.94
N ALA A 34 8.87 8.41 -17.49
CA ALA A 34 9.34 7.97 -16.18
C ALA A 34 10.86 8.14 -16.03
N ARG A 35 11.64 7.78 -17.06
CA ARG A 35 13.10 7.98 -17.05
C ARG A 35 13.48 9.45 -17.04
N GLU A 36 12.80 10.30 -17.79
CA GLU A 36 13.05 11.74 -17.79
C GLU A 36 12.71 12.36 -16.41
N ILE A 37 11.52 12.05 -15.88
CA ILE A 37 11.05 12.50 -14.58
C ILE A 37 11.98 12.01 -13.45
N PHE A 38 12.41 10.75 -13.52
CA PHE A 38 13.37 10.18 -12.58
C PHE A 38 14.72 10.89 -12.64
N SER A 39 15.23 11.15 -13.85
CA SER A 39 16.47 11.90 -14.03
C SER A 39 16.38 13.31 -13.45
N MET A 40 15.23 13.97 -13.58
CA MET A 40 14.98 15.27 -12.95
C MET A 40 15.00 15.17 -11.43
N VAL A 41 14.23 14.24 -10.85
CA VAL A 41 14.13 14.06 -9.39
C VAL A 41 15.47 13.68 -8.76
N MET A 42 16.18 12.71 -9.32
CA MET A 42 17.47 12.26 -8.81
C MET A 42 18.62 13.23 -9.11
N GLY A 43 18.41 14.20 -10.01
CA GLY A 43 19.31 15.34 -10.17
C GLY A 43 19.26 16.32 -9.00
N ILE A 44 18.24 16.22 -8.15
CA ILE A 44 17.93 17.18 -7.08
C ILE A 44 17.98 16.49 -5.71
N LEU A 45 17.51 15.25 -5.61
CA LEU A 45 17.50 14.46 -4.38
C LEU A 45 18.65 13.46 -4.35
N LYS A 46 19.21 13.27 -3.16
CA LYS A 46 20.18 12.20 -2.90
C LYS A 46 19.44 10.92 -2.49
N GLU A 47 19.76 9.82 -3.16
CA GLU A 47 19.29 8.50 -2.70
C GLU A 47 19.97 8.15 -1.39
N CYS A 48 19.18 7.61 -0.48
CA CYS A 48 19.61 7.18 0.82
C CYS A 48 19.53 5.66 0.91
N ALA A 49 20.69 5.00 0.99
CA ALA A 49 20.76 3.58 1.23
C ALA A 49 20.57 3.32 2.73
N VAL A 50 19.55 2.53 3.08
CA VAL A 50 19.30 2.17 4.48
C VAL A 50 20.27 1.08 4.93
N ASP A 51 21.17 1.44 5.85
CA ASP A 51 21.96 0.47 6.60
C ASP A 51 21.14 -0.03 7.79
N TYR A 52 20.53 -1.21 7.62
CA TYR A 52 19.70 -1.87 8.63
C TYR A 52 20.50 -2.33 9.87
N THR A 53 21.82 -2.13 9.91
CA THR A 53 22.64 -2.41 11.10
C THR A 53 22.63 -1.28 12.13
N ILE A 54 22.20 -0.07 11.75
CA ILE A 54 22.25 1.14 12.58
C ILE A 54 21.14 1.18 13.64
N LEU A 55 20.08 0.39 13.48
CA LEU A 55 18.96 0.35 14.43
C LEU A 55 18.84 -0.99 15.13
N GLU A 56 18.52 -0.93 16.42
CA GLU A 56 18.02 -2.11 17.13
C GLU A 56 16.81 -2.65 16.35
N LYS A 57 16.86 -3.92 15.94
CA LYS A 57 15.81 -4.56 15.11
C LYS A 57 14.41 -4.33 15.68
N GLU A 58 14.27 -4.38 17.00
CA GLU A 58 13.00 -4.14 17.69
C GLU A 58 12.45 -2.73 17.47
N GLN A 59 13.32 -1.73 17.45
CA GLN A 59 12.93 -0.35 17.17
C GLN A 59 12.49 -0.19 15.72
N PHE A 60 13.15 -0.84 14.76
CA PHE A 60 12.73 -0.85 13.36
C PHE A 60 11.35 -1.50 13.19
N TYR A 61 11.14 -2.69 13.76
CA TYR A 61 9.84 -3.37 13.69
C TYR A 61 8.71 -2.54 14.31
N LYS A 62 8.99 -1.85 15.42
CA LYS A 62 8.03 -0.94 16.05
C LYS A 62 7.68 0.24 15.14
N ILE A 63 8.65 0.81 14.43
CA ILE A 63 8.38 1.88 13.46
C ILE A 63 7.58 1.35 12.26
N ILE A 64 7.91 0.17 11.74
CA ILE A 64 7.14 -0.49 10.67
C ILE A 64 5.70 -0.75 11.10
N GLU A 65 5.48 -1.22 12.33
CA GLU A 65 4.14 -1.48 12.85
C GLU A 65 3.30 -0.20 12.96
N LEU A 66 3.93 0.93 13.28
CA LEU A 66 3.27 2.21 13.44
C LEU A 66 3.06 2.97 12.12
N THR A 67 3.93 2.78 11.14
CA THR A 67 4.04 3.69 9.98
C THR A 67 4.02 2.99 8.62
N GLY A 68 4.07 1.66 8.58
CA GLY A 68 4.28 0.91 7.33
C GLY A 68 5.76 0.82 6.98
N PHE A 69 6.11 -0.12 6.08
CA PHE A 69 7.52 -0.41 5.75
C PHE A 69 8.22 0.78 5.08
N GLU A 70 7.52 1.47 4.19
CA GLU A 70 8.10 2.52 3.35
C GLU A 70 8.36 3.81 4.13
N VAL A 71 7.40 4.20 4.98
CA VAL A 71 7.57 5.34 5.88
C VAL A 71 8.64 5.01 6.92
N ALA A 72 8.70 3.77 7.41
CA ALA A 72 9.77 3.33 8.28
C ALA A 72 11.14 3.45 7.60
N GLU A 73 11.28 3.03 6.34
CA GLU A 73 12.53 3.18 5.58
C GLU A 73 12.94 4.65 5.44
N GLY A 74 11.99 5.54 5.13
CA GLY A 74 12.21 6.99 5.06
C GLY A 74 12.63 7.62 6.39
N VAL A 75 12.00 7.20 7.49
CA VAL A 75 12.36 7.61 8.84
C VAL A 75 13.77 7.17 9.19
N ILE A 76 14.11 5.92 8.90
CA ILE A 76 15.43 5.37 9.19
C ILE A 76 16.50 6.07 8.39
N CYS A 77 16.25 6.28 7.10
CA CYS A 77 17.11 7.07 6.27
C CYS A 77 17.42 8.43 6.91
N ALA A 78 16.37 9.11 7.40
CA ALA A 78 16.52 10.42 8.01
C ALA A 78 17.31 10.37 9.33
N ILE A 79 17.13 9.34 10.16
CA ILE A 79 17.90 9.15 11.39
C ILE A 79 19.37 8.83 11.08
N ALA A 80 19.62 7.87 10.18
CA ALA A 80 20.96 7.40 9.83
C ALA A 80 21.83 8.51 9.23
N ASN A 81 21.21 9.44 8.51
CA ASN A 81 21.89 10.59 7.90
C ASN A 81 21.78 11.88 8.74
N ASN A 82 21.25 11.80 9.97
CA ASN A 82 21.08 12.93 10.88
C ASN A 82 20.36 14.12 10.23
N LEU A 83 19.30 13.84 9.48
CA LEU A 83 18.53 14.85 8.76
C LEU A 83 17.67 15.67 9.73
N GLY A 84 17.55 16.97 9.47
CA GLY A 84 16.83 17.89 10.36
C GLY A 84 15.30 17.75 10.33
N ALA A 85 14.75 17.09 9.30
CA ALA A 85 13.32 16.82 9.18
C ALA A 85 13.03 15.65 8.23
N PHE A 86 11.91 14.96 8.50
CA PHE A 86 11.27 14.03 7.59
C PHE A 86 10.02 14.68 7.01
N VAL A 87 9.92 14.75 5.69
CA VAL A 87 8.81 15.41 4.99
C VAL A 87 7.86 14.36 4.43
N THR A 88 6.57 14.44 4.78
CA THR A 88 5.56 13.50 4.29
C THR A 88 4.20 14.19 4.13
N LEU A 89 3.36 13.65 3.24
CA LEU A 89 1.95 14.07 3.13
C LEU A 89 1.15 13.66 4.39
N ASN A 90 1.60 12.62 5.10
CA ASN A 90 0.93 12.06 6.28
C ASN A 90 1.50 12.59 7.62
N ALA A 91 2.08 13.79 7.61
CA ALA A 91 2.77 14.36 8.78
C ALA A 91 1.85 14.51 10.01
N GLN A 92 0.60 14.92 9.81
CA GLN A 92 -0.36 15.08 10.90
C GLN A 92 -0.65 13.75 11.58
N GLN A 93 -0.79 12.69 10.79
CA GLN A 93 -1.03 11.35 11.31
C GLN A 93 0.16 10.86 12.12
N LEU A 94 1.38 10.91 11.57
CA LEU A 94 2.58 10.49 12.30
C LEU A 94 2.70 11.23 13.64
N ASN A 95 2.54 12.55 13.63
CA ASN A 95 2.55 13.34 14.86
C ASN A 95 1.43 12.95 15.85
N SER A 96 0.25 12.53 15.36
CA SER A 96 -0.89 12.14 16.20
C SER A 96 -0.76 10.76 16.85
N ILE A 97 -0.06 9.82 16.22
CA ILE A 97 0.16 8.46 16.77
C ILE A 97 1.29 8.48 17.83
N GLY A 98 1.78 9.67 18.23
CA GLY A 98 2.89 9.81 19.16
C GLY A 98 4.22 9.38 18.54
N PHE A 99 4.34 9.42 17.20
CA PHE A 99 5.63 9.31 16.52
C PHE A 99 6.43 10.60 16.79
N THR A 100 6.92 10.73 18.01
CA THR A 100 7.88 11.76 18.40
C THR A 100 9.22 11.08 18.53
N CYS A 101 9.94 10.98 17.41
CA CYS A 101 11.39 10.83 17.49
C CYS A 101 11.92 12.17 18.02
N PRO A 102 12.50 12.25 19.23
CA PRO A 102 12.89 13.53 19.82
C PRO A 102 13.95 14.28 19.00
N VAL A 103 14.63 13.58 18.09
CA VAL A 103 15.69 14.11 17.23
C VAL A 103 15.18 14.49 15.82
N LEU A 104 14.12 13.85 15.33
CA LEU A 104 13.65 14.00 13.95
C LEU A 104 12.26 14.63 13.89
N ARG A 105 12.19 15.85 13.33
CA ARG A 105 10.93 16.57 13.12
C ARG A 105 10.18 16.01 11.92
N VAL A 106 8.89 15.71 12.08
CA VAL A 106 8.03 15.32 10.96
C VAL A 106 7.26 16.55 10.45
N LEU A 107 7.47 16.91 9.19
CA LEU A 107 6.88 18.09 8.56
C LEU A 107 5.96 17.69 7.39
N SER A 108 4.87 18.42 7.22
CA SER A 108 4.08 18.35 5.99
C SER A 108 4.76 19.15 4.88
N VAL A 109 4.45 18.79 3.62
CA VAL A 109 4.90 19.58 2.45
C VAL A 109 4.50 21.05 2.62
N LYS A 110 3.27 21.32 3.07
CA LYS A 110 2.79 22.68 3.35
C LYS A 110 3.65 23.40 4.39
N GLN A 111 4.05 22.74 5.48
CA GLN A 111 4.92 23.36 6.48
C GLN A 111 6.31 23.70 5.94
N VAL A 112 6.84 22.90 5.00
CA VAL A 112 8.10 23.19 4.31
C VAL A 112 7.94 24.39 3.37
N LEU A 113 6.84 24.47 2.62
CA LEU A 113 6.52 25.59 1.73
C LEU A 113 6.22 26.89 2.51
N ASP A 114 5.48 26.82 3.61
CA ASP A 114 5.10 27.97 4.43
C ASP A 114 6.30 28.55 5.21
N ARG A 115 7.29 27.72 5.57
CA ARG A 115 8.55 28.20 6.14
C ARG A 115 9.33 29.11 5.19
N GLN A 116 9.16 28.96 3.87
CA GLN A 116 9.70 29.92 2.90
C GLN A 116 8.88 31.20 2.79
N ARG A 117 7.56 31.15 2.97
CA ARG A 117 6.73 32.36 2.94
C ARG A 117 7.12 33.38 4.01
N LEU A 118 7.68 32.92 5.13
CA LEU A 118 8.21 33.81 6.18
C LEU A 118 9.48 34.57 5.76
N GLU A 119 10.19 34.17 4.70
CA GLU A 119 11.32 34.93 4.12
C GLU A 119 10.91 35.85 2.96
N TYR A 120 9.64 35.81 2.52
CA TYR A 120 9.14 36.63 1.39
C TYR A 120 7.80 37.33 1.67
N CYS A 121 7.43 37.53 2.93
CA CYS A 121 6.28 38.37 3.28
C CYS A 121 6.68 39.86 3.37
N CYS A 122 6.92 40.46 2.21
CA CYS A 122 6.67 41.89 1.99
C CYS A 122 6.17 42.05 0.55
N LEU A 123 4.96 42.63 0.45
CA LEU A 123 4.29 43.18 -0.72
C LEU A 123 3.17 42.32 -1.36
N LEU A 124 1.97 42.85 -1.13
CA LEU A 124 0.75 42.82 -1.94
C LEU A 124 -0.27 41.70 -1.68
N SER A 125 -1.16 42.05 -0.76
CA SER A 125 -2.59 41.74 -0.76
C SER A 125 -3.27 42.11 -2.08
N GLU A 126 -4.15 41.24 -2.59
CA GLU A 126 -5.53 41.52 -3.04
C GLU A 126 -6.29 40.22 -3.44
N PRO A 127 -7.63 40.23 -3.55
CA PRO A 127 -8.51 39.15 -3.07
C PRO A 127 -8.91 38.08 -4.10
N ILE A 128 -9.47 36.99 -3.57
CA ILE A 128 -9.96 35.79 -4.26
C ILE A 128 -11.35 36.07 -4.87
N ASP A 129 -11.50 35.83 -6.17
CA ASP A 129 -12.78 35.79 -6.87
C ASP A 129 -13.31 34.34 -6.93
N GLU A 130 -14.56 34.15 -6.48
CA GLU A 130 -15.26 32.86 -6.44
C GLU A 130 -15.68 32.42 -7.84
N LEU A 131 -15.11 31.31 -8.34
CA LEU A 131 -15.66 30.59 -9.50
C LEU A 131 -16.42 29.35 -9.04
N LYS A 132 -17.76 29.47 -9.05
CA LYS A 132 -18.71 28.36 -8.97
C LYS A 132 -18.65 27.54 -10.27
N VAL A 133 -18.27 26.26 -10.16
CA VAL A 133 -18.41 25.29 -11.25
C VAL A 133 -19.58 24.35 -10.93
N LYS A 134 -20.57 24.28 -11.84
CA LYS A 134 -21.69 23.34 -11.82
C LYS A 134 -21.21 21.92 -12.20
N PRO A 135 -21.85 20.85 -11.70
CA PRO A 135 -21.47 19.50 -12.11
C PRO A 135 -22.03 19.21 -13.50
N GLU A 136 -21.14 18.91 -14.45
CA GLU A 136 -21.52 18.31 -15.72
C GLU A 136 -21.80 16.81 -15.50
N THR A 137 -23.03 16.45 -15.79
CA THR A 137 -23.50 15.08 -15.99
C THR A 137 -22.77 14.45 -17.17
N SER A 138 -21.92 13.45 -16.93
CA SER A 138 -21.40 12.57 -17.97
C SER A 138 -22.29 11.34 -18.09
N VAL A 139 -22.68 11.08 -19.34
CA VAL A 139 -23.61 10.08 -19.80
C VAL A 139 -22.98 8.68 -19.67
N LEU A 140 -23.68 7.77 -18.98
CA LEU A 140 -23.32 6.35 -18.86
C LEU A 140 -23.35 5.69 -20.25
N ASN A 141 -22.23 5.10 -20.65
CA ASN A 141 -22.15 4.26 -21.85
C ASN A 141 -22.74 2.85 -21.55
N PRO A 142 -23.76 2.38 -22.30
CA PRO A 142 -24.44 1.10 -22.04
C PRO A 142 -23.60 -0.18 -22.21
N TRP A 143 -22.35 -0.07 -22.70
CA TRP A 143 -21.44 -1.21 -22.88
C TRP A 143 -20.45 -1.40 -21.71
N GLN A 144 -20.44 -0.51 -20.71
CA GLN A 144 -19.66 -0.68 -19.48
C GLN A 144 -20.34 -1.61 -18.46
N THR A 145 -21.61 -1.96 -18.67
CA THR A 145 -22.43 -2.71 -17.72
C THR A 145 -22.24 -4.23 -17.78
N GLU A 146 -21.58 -4.77 -18.81
CA GLU A 146 -21.28 -6.21 -18.93
C GLU A 146 -19.87 -6.60 -18.43
N LEU A 147 -18.99 -5.62 -18.19
CA LEU A 147 -17.62 -5.82 -17.65
C LEU A 147 -17.51 -5.49 -16.14
N ASP A 148 -18.64 -5.21 -15.48
CA ASP A 148 -18.81 -5.35 -14.03
C ASP A 148 -18.83 -6.83 -13.64
N GLN A 149 -17.75 -7.55 -13.97
CA GLN A 149 -17.34 -8.70 -13.17
C GLN A 149 -17.35 -8.24 -11.72
N LYS A 150 -18.15 -8.93 -10.90
CA LYS A 150 -18.49 -8.62 -9.50
C LYS A 150 -17.23 -8.27 -8.68
N ARG A 151 -16.83 -6.99 -8.68
CA ARG A 151 -15.65 -6.50 -7.97
C ARG A 151 -15.93 -6.51 -6.48
N VAL A 152 -14.96 -6.95 -5.70
CA VAL A 152 -15.05 -6.93 -4.24
C VAL A 152 -14.71 -5.51 -3.77
N LYS A 153 -15.71 -4.81 -3.21
CA LYS A 153 -15.53 -3.46 -2.66
C LYS A 153 -15.00 -3.53 -1.23
N LEU A 154 -13.74 -3.19 -1.06
CA LEU A 154 -13.03 -3.27 0.21
C LEU A 154 -13.38 -2.11 1.15
N ASN A 155 -13.73 -0.94 0.63
CA ASN A 155 -14.24 0.18 1.42
C ASN A 155 -15.44 -0.17 2.29
N ASN A 156 -16.34 -1.02 1.79
CA ASN A 156 -17.50 -1.48 2.55
C ASN A 156 -17.05 -2.25 3.80
N TRP A 157 -15.98 -3.04 3.70
CA TRP A 157 -15.48 -3.83 4.82
C TRP A 157 -14.93 -2.94 5.92
N LEU A 158 -14.21 -1.86 5.57
CA LEU A 158 -13.73 -0.86 6.54
C LEU A 158 -14.86 -0.11 7.23
N GLY A 159 -16.02 0.00 6.57
CA GLY A 159 -17.28 0.50 7.13
C GLY A 159 -18.08 -0.54 7.93
N ASN A 160 -17.57 -1.76 8.10
CA ASN A 160 -18.27 -2.91 8.68
C ASN A 160 -19.54 -3.35 7.92
N ASP A 161 -19.66 -3.02 6.62
CA ASP A 161 -20.71 -3.56 5.74
C ASP A 161 -20.17 -4.74 4.94
N PHE A 162 -20.68 -5.93 5.25
CA PHE A 162 -20.21 -7.19 4.67
C PHE A 162 -21.24 -7.89 3.80
N ARG A 163 -22.39 -7.25 3.51
CA ARG A 163 -23.48 -7.88 2.74
C ARG A 163 -23.03 -8.30 1.34
N GLU A 164 -22.33 -7.40 0.63
CA GLU A 164 -21.77 -7.70 -0.69
C GLU A 164 -20.64 -8.75 -0.61
N ALA A 165 -19.85 -8.71 0.47
CA ALA A 165 -18.77 -9.65 0.72
C ALA A 165 -19.29 -11.08 0.87
N GLU A 166 -20.32 -11.27 1.70
CA GLU A 166 -20.96 -12.57 1.94
C GLU A 166 -21.60 -13.12 0.67
N GLN A 167 -22.26 -12.26 -0.13
CA GLN A 167 -22.76 -12.65 -1.45
C GLN A 167 -21.65 -13.02 -2.44
N ALA A 168 -20.43 -12.54 -2.23
CA ALA A 168 -19.23 -12.88 -3.01
C ALA A 168 -18.41 -14.03 -2.38
N ASN A 169 -18.99 -14.75 -1.40
CA ASN A 169 -18.40 -15.87 -0.66
C ASN A 169 -17.17 -15.50 0.17
N TRP A 170 -17.13 -14.26 0.69
CA TRP A 170 -16.17 -13.82 1.68
C TRP A 170 -16.76 -13.96 3.08
N HIS A 171 -16.11 -14.76 3.91
CA HIS A 171 -16.57 -15.12 5.25
C HIS A 171 -15.60 -14.60 6.33
N PRO A 172 -16.03 -14.50 7.60
CA PRO A 172 -15.10 -14.29 8.71
C PRO A 172 -14.06 -15.42 8.76
N TRP A 173 -12.85 -15.09 9.21
CA TRP A 173 -11.74 -16.04 9.37
C TRP A 173 -12.17 -17.34 10.08
N GLU A 174 -12.95 -17.22 11.16
CA GLU A 174 -13.41 -18.32 12.00
C GLU A 174 -14.29 -19.31 11.24
N GLY A 175 -15.02 -18.84 10.22
CA GLY A 175 -15.95 -19.66 9.44
C GLY A 175 -15.27 -20.70 8.55
N ILE A 176 -14.01 -20.47 8.15
CA ILE A 176 -13.27 -21.35 7.22
C ILE A 176 -12.03 -21.92 7.89
N LEU A 177 -11.22 -21.08 8.53
CA LEU A 177 -9.91 -21.45 9.06
C LEU A 177 -9.92 -21.77 10.54
N GLY A 178 -10.98 -21.41 11.28
CA GLY A 178 -11.12 -21.72 12.71
C GLY A 178 -11.13 -23.23 13.04
N ARG A 179 -11.39 -24.10 12.05
CA ARG A 179 -11.32 -25.56 12.19
C ARG A 179 -9.94 -26.16 11.92
N ILE A 180 -9.04 -25.37 11.35
CA ILE A 180 -7.69 -25.79 10.99
C ILE A 180 -6.77 -25.22 12.07
N GLN A 181 -6.20 -26.07 12.92
CA GLN A 181 -5.22 -25.68 13.93
C GLN A 181 -3.92 -25.22 13.27
N TYR A 182 -3.93 -24.05 12.62
CA TYR A 182 -2.70 -23.33 12.39
C TYR A 182 -2.14 -22.96 13.76
N SER A 183 -0.89 -23.35 14.01
CA SER A 183 -0.16 -22.89 15.18
C SER A 183 -0.33 -21.37 15.32
N TYR A 184 -0.52 -20.91 16.55
CA TYR A 184 -0.90 -19.56 16.98
C TYR A 184 -0.05 -18.39 16.44
N ARG A 185 0.90 -18.61 15.53
CA ARG A 185 1.80 -17.59 14.94
C ARG A 185 1.20 -16.80 13.76
N TYR A 186 0.12 -17.26 13.12
CA TYR A 186 -0.41 -16.63 11.90
C TYR A 186 -1.83 -16.09 12.02
N ALA A 187 -2.49 -16.28 13.16
CA ALA A 187 -3.78 -15.66 13.39
C ALA A 187 -3.60 -14.12 13.44
N PRO A 188 -4.45 -13.33 12.77
CA PRO A 188 -4.39 -11.86 12.80
C PRO A 188 -4.83 -11.30 14.16
N ARG A 189 -4.32 -11.84 15.28
CA ARG A 189 -4.82 -11.58 16.64
C ARG A 189 -4.40 -10.24 17.25
N HIS A 190 -3.63 -9.42 16.54
CA HIS A 190 -3.08 -8.20 17.13
C HIS A 190 -3.10 -6.98 16.19
N ILE A 191 -3.79 -7.05 15.05
CA ILE A 191 -3.80 -5.95 14.07
C ILE A 191 -5.18 -5.30 14.10
N LYS A 192 -5.24 -3.98 14.38
CA LYS A 192 -6.47 -3.21 14.18
C LYS A 192 -6.84 -3.26 12.70
N GLY A 193 -7.98 -3.85 12.37
CA GLY A 193 -8.37 -4.04 10.98
C GLY A 193 -9.57 -4.97 10.82
N VAL A 194 -9.93 -5.20 9.56
CA VAL A 194 -10.97 -6.14 9.15
C VAL A 194 -10.32 -7.24 8.32
N ASN A 195 -10.77 -8.48 8.51
CA ASN A 195 -10.32 -9.59 7.69
C ASN A 195 -11.51 -10.37 7.14
N ARG A 196 -11.32 -10.91 5.95
CA ARG A 196 -12.23 -11.89 5.34
C ARG A 196 -11.44 -12.96 4.63
N VAL A 197 -12.03 -14.14 4.56
CA VAL A 197 -11.46 -15.30 3.91
C VAL A 197 -12.41 -15.83 2.85
N LYS A 198 -11.84 -16.20 1.71
CA LYS A 198 -12.54 -16.89 0.63
C LYS A 198 -11.89 -18.26 0.43
N LYS A 199 -12.72 -19.30 0.48
CA LYS A 199 -12.30 -20.66 0.14
C LYS A 199 -12.34 -20.84 -1.36
N ILE A 200 -11.24 -21.31 -1.92
CA ILE A 200 -11.07 -21.67 -3.32
C ILE A 200 -11.00 -23.19 -3.37
N THR A 201 -11.87 -23.81 -4.17
CA THR A 201 -11.87 -25.25 -4.42
C THR A 201 -11.50 -25.47 -5.87
N TRP A 202 -10.47 -26.26 -6.10
CA TRP A 202 -9.96 -26.61 -7.43
C TRP A 202 -10.54 -27.95 -7.88
N ASP A 203 -10.60 -28.21 -9.20
CA ASP A 203 -11.20 -29.44 -9.73
C ASP A 203 -10.45 -30.71 -9.31
N ASN A 204 -9.17 -30.59 -8.97
CA ASN A 204 -8.37 -31.69 -8.43
C ASN A 204 -8.65 -31.98 -6.95
N GLY A 205 -9.65 -31.33 -6.35
CA GLY A 205 -10.03 -31.50 -4.95
C GLY A 205 -9.13 -30.74 -3.96
N CYS A 206 -8.07 -30.08 -4.43
CA CYS A 206 -7.29 -29.19 -3.58
C CYS A 206 -8.15 -28.00 -3.15
N GLN A 207 -8.01 -27.60 -1.88
CA GLN A 207 -8.71 -26.45 -1.34
C GLN A 207 -7.69 -25.48 -0.75
N MET A 208 -7.87 -24.20 -1.03
CA MET A 208 -7.05 -23.12 -0.52
C MET A 208 -7.92 -22.02 0.09
N ALA A 209 -7.35 -21.24 1.00
CA ALA A 209 -7.97 -20.05 1.56
C ALA A 209 -7.16 -18.82 1.17
N LEU A 210 -7.80 -17.89 0.47
CA LEU A 210 -7.31 -16.53 0.30
C LEU A 210 -7.86 -15.67 1.44
N VAL A 211 -6.96 -15.12 2.24
CA VAL A 211 -7.27 -14.23 3.35
C VAL A 211 -6.85 -12.84 2.96
N VAL A 212 -7.77 -11.90 3.10
CA VAL A 212 -7.53 -10.48 2.91
C VAL A 212 -7.72 -9.82 4.27
N HIS A 213 -6.64 -9.25 4.79
CA HIS A 213 -6.67 -8.40 5.96
C HIS A 213 -6.44 -6.95 5.52
N MET A 214 -7.22 -6.03 6.08
CA MET A 214 -7.12 -4.61 5.79
C MET A 214 -7.11 -3.79 7.07
N ALA A 215 -6.23 -2.81 7.12
CA ALA A 215 -6.20 -1.81 8.15
C ALA A 215 -6.23 -0.43 7.51
N ARG A 216 -7.03 0.49 8.05
CA ARG A 216 -6.88 1.89 7.68
C ARG A 216 -5.51 2.34 8.12
N GLU A 217 -4.67 2.68 7.15
CA GLU A 217 -3.41 3.34 7.40
C GLU A 217 -3.72 4.81 7.59
N THR A 218 -4.27 5.49 6.58
CA THR A 218 -4.66 6.91 6.66
C THR A 218 -6.14 7.13 6.30
N ASN A 219 -6.57 8.39 6.18
CA ASN A 219 -7.89 8.71 5.63
C ASN A 219 -8.03 8.31 4.15
N ASN A 220 -6.92 8.21 3.42
CA ASN A 220 -6.92 7.89 1.99
C ASN A 220 -6.14 6.62 1.64
N GLU A 221 -5.46 5.98 2.58
CA GLU A 221 -4.60 4.82 2.32
C GLU A 221 -4.97 3.64 3.22
N VAL A 222 -4.94 2.44 2.65
CA VAL A 222 -5.30 1.19 3.31
C VAL A 222 -4.13 0.20 3.20
N ASP A 223 -3.65 -0.31 4.33
CA ASP A 223 -2.69 -1.42 4.37
C ASP A 223 -3.45 -2.72 4.08
N ILE A 224 -3.04 -3.42 3.03
CA ILE A 224 -3.64 -4.67 2.57
C ILE A 224 -2.62 -5.79 2.70
N ARG A 225 -3.02 -6.85 3.40
CA ARG A 225 -2.26 -8.08 3.54
C ARG A 225 -3.04 -9.23 2.95
N LEU A 226 -2.46 -9.87 1.95
CA LEU A 226 -2.97 -11.07 1.31
C LEU A 226 -2.21 -12.27 1.85
N GLN A 227 -2.93 -13.31 2.23
CA GLN A 227 -2.34 -14.57 2.64
C GLN A 227 -3.05 -15.73 1.95
N LEU A 228 -2.28 -16.71 1.50
CA LEU A 228 -2.80 -17.91 0.84
C LEU A 228 -2.35 -19.15 1.61
N TYR A 229 -3.30 -19.98 2.02
CA TYR A 229 -3.04 -21.23 2.75
C TYR A 229 -3.71 -22.41 2.07
N ALA A 230 -3.13 -23.59 2.17
CA ALA A 230 -3.83 -24.83 1.83
C ALA A 230 -4.77 -25.24 2.97
N ILE A 231 -6.03 -25.50 2.62
CA ILE A 231 -7.06 -26.05 3.52
C ILE A 231 -7.02 -27.57 3.49
N SER A 232 -6.85 -28.17 2.31
CA SER A 232 -6.86 -29.62 2.13
C SER A 232 -5.62 -30.30 2.72
N ASN A 233 -4.47 -29.61 2.73
CA ASN A 233 -3.27 -30.02 3.46
C ASN A 233 -2.69 -28.81 4.23
N PRO A 234 -3.11 -28.57 5.48
CA PRO A 234 -2.67 -27.42 6.26
C PRO A 234 -1.16 -27.33 6.54
N LYS A 235 -0.41 -28.39 6.25
CA LYS A 235 1.03 -28.46 6.51
C LYS A 235 1.86 -27.98 5.34
N ASP A 236 1.33 -28.03 4.13
CA ASP A 236 2.08 -27.66 2.93
C ASP A 236 1.15 -27.02 1.90
N LEU A 237 1.44 -25.78 1.53
CA LEU A 237 0.91 -25.20 0.31
C LEU A 237 1.57 -25.94 -0.88
N PRO A 238 0.79 -26.41 -1.88
CA PRO A 238 1.36 -27.12 -3.02
C PRO A 238 2.48 -26.32 -3.68
N GLU A 239 3.57 -27.00 -4.03
CA GLU A 239 4.72 -26.37 -4.69
C GLU A 239 4.34 -25.64 -5.98
N ASN A 240 5.07 -24.58 -6.30
CA ASN A 240 4.88 -23.78 -7.51
C ASN A 240 3.50 -23.11 -7.60
N THR A 241 2.78 -23.00 -6.48
CA THR A 241 1.61 -22.12 -6.37
C THR A 241 2.10 -20.69 -6.39
N LYS A 242 1.60 -19.87 -7.31
CA LYS A 242 1.94 -18.46 -7.40
C LYS A 242 0.77 -17.61 -6.94
N MET A 243 1.04 -16.64 -6.09
CA MET A 243 0.13 -15.54 -5.78
C MET A 243 0.69 -14.28 -6.43
N ILE A 244 -0.08 -13.70 -7.35
CA ILE A 244 0.33 -12.59 -8.20
C ILE A 244 -0.67 -11.47 -7.98
N LEU A 245 -0.17 -10.32 -7.56
CA LEU A 245 -0.90 -9.08 -7.48
C LEU A 245 -0.74 -8.34 -8.80
N LEU A 246 -1.85 -8.04 -9.47
CA LEU A 246 -1.89 -7.29 -10.71
C LEU A 246 -2.46 -5.90 -10.45
N ASP A 247 -1.92 -4.89 -11.13
CA ASP A 247 -2.46 -3.53 -11.11
C ASP A 247 -3.74 -3.37 -11.95
N ASP A 248 -4.25 -2.16 -12.04
CA ASP A 248 -5.45 -1.78 -12.80
C ASP A 248 -5.32 -2.02 -14.32
N LEU A 249 -4.08 -2.04 -14.83
CA LEU A 249 -3.75 -2.39 -16.21
C LEU A 249 -3.56 -3.91 -16.40
N GLY A 250 -3.70 -4.71 -15.34
CA GLY A 250 -3.48 -6.15 -15.35
C GLY A 250 -2.01 -6.56 -15.44
N GLN A 251 -1.07 -5.65 -15.19
CA GLN A 251 0.35 -5.95 -15.14
C GLN A 251 0.74 -6.47 -13.76
N THR A 252 1.72 -7.38 -13.72
CA THR A 252 2.25 -7.89 -12.45
C THR A 252 2.90 -6.77 -11.65
N PHE A 253 2.33 -6.49 -10.48
CA PHE A 253 2.87 -5.56 -9.50
C PHE A 253 3.77 -6.26 -8.48
N ILE A 254 3.28 -7.35 -7.87
CA ILE A 254 4.04 -8.16 -6.90
C ILE A 254 3.71 -9.64 -7.10
N GLU A 255 4.69 -10.53 -6.98
CA GLU A 255 4.45 -11.97 -7.00
C GLU A 255 5.18 -12.71 -5.88
N ALA A 256 4.60 -13.81 -5.43
CA ALA A 256 5.24 -14.79 -4.56
C ALA A 256 4.94 -16.20 -5.08
N GLN A 257 5.89 -17.12 -4.95
CA GLN A 257 5.76 -18.51 -5.37
C GLN A 257 6.12 -19.44 -4.23
N SER A 258 5.29 -20.46 -4.02
CA SER A 258 5.48 -21.42 -2.94
C SER A 258 6.64 -22.39 -3.21
N GLN A 259 7.41 -22.66 -2.15
CA GLN A 259 8.44 -23.69 -2.13
C GLN A 259 7.97 -24.93 -1.35
N PHE A 260 8.71 -26.03 -1.48
CA PHE A 260 8.42 -27.26 -0.72
C PHE A 260 8.44 -26.99 0.79
N GLY A 261 7.40 -27.46 1.49
CA GLY A 261 7.28 -27.29 2.94
C GLY A 261 6.82 -25.91 3.40
N GLU A 262 6.49 -24.99 2.50
CA GLU A 262 5.92 -23.70 2.88
C GLU A 262 4.45 -23.82 3.29
N LEU A 263 4.11 -23.26 4.44
CA LEU A 263 2.75 -23.31 5.00
C LEU A 263 1.76 -22.40 4.25
N GLY A 264 2.27 -21.35 3.59
CA GLY A 264 1.45 -20.38 2.89
C GLY A 264 2.27 -19.23 2.31
N LEU A 265 1.66 -18.48 1.42
CA LEU A 265 2.23 -17.26 0.83
C LEU A 265 1.65 -16.02 1.49
N GLN A 266 2.44 -14.94 1.50
CA GLN A 266 1.97 -13.64 1.97
C GLN A 266 2.48 -12.53 1.05
N LEU A 267 1.58 -11.63 0.68
CA LEU A 267 1.91 -10.35 0.05
C LEU A 267 1.36 -9.23 0.93
N ARG A 268 2.06 -8.10 0.98
CA ARG A 268 1.65 -6.90 1.71
C ARG A 268 1.95 -5.67 0.88
N PHE A 269 1.00 -4.76 0.79
CA PHE A 269 1.10 -3.50 0.06
C PHE A 269 0.09 -2.51 0.64
N SER A 270 0.27 -1.22 0.33
CA SER A 270 -0.71 -0.17 0.62
C SER A 270 -1.35 0.30 -0.68
N ALA A 271 -2.61 0.71 -0.61
CA ALA A 271 -3.38 1.22 -1.75
C ALA A 271 -4.30 2.36 -1.32
N ASP A 272 -4.54 3.30 -2.23
CA ASP A 272 -5.40 4.45 -1.99
C ASP A 272 -6.89 4.10 -2.19
N TYR A 273 -7.80 4.85 -1.55
CA TYR A 273 -9.24 4.70 -1.81
C TYR A 273 -9.53 4.94 -3.30
N GLY A 274 -10.21 4.00 -3.94
CA GLY A 274 -10.52 4.02 -5.37
C GLY A 274 -9.54 3.26 -6.24
N ASP A 275 -8.39 2.84 -5.71
CA ASP A 275 -7.45 1.98 -6.44
C ASP A 275 -8.08 0.64 -6.78
N GLN A 276 -7.66 0.09 -7.92
CA GLN A 276 -8.11 -1.21 -8.39
C GLN A 276 -6.90 -2.13 -8.52
N PHE A 277 -7.08 -3.35 -8.08
CA PHE A 277 -6.09 -4.39 -8.25
C PHE A 277 -6.79 -5.74 -8.43
N SER A 278 -6.06 -6.72 -8.93
CA SER A 278 -6.55 -8.10 -8.94
C SER A 278 -5.54 -9.06 -8.34
N VAL A 279 -6.05 -10.07 -7.67
CA VAL A 279 -5.23 -11.15 -7.11
C VAL A 279 -5.44 -12.36 -7.99
N LYS A 280 -4.36 -12.79 -8.64
CA LYS A 280 -4.31 -13.99 -9.45
C LYS A 280 -3.55 -15.08 -8.70
N ILE A 281 -4.14 -16.26 -8.66
CA ILE A 281 -3.52 -17.46 -8.08
C ILE A 281 -3.37 -18.49 -9.19
N ASP A 282 -2.12 -18.87 -9.49
CA ASP A 282 -1.80 -19.92 -10.45
C ASP A 282 -1.31 -21.17 -9.68
N TYR A 283 -1.94 -22.31 -9.92
CA TYR A 283 -1.57 -23.59 -9.33
C TYR A 283 -1.68 -24.70 -10.38
N GLY A 284 -0.54 -25.19 -10.86
CA GLY A 284 -0.50 -26.15 -11.97
C GLY A 284 -1.18 -25.56 -13.22
N ASN A 285 -2.27 -26.20 -13.68
CA ASN A 285 -3.08 -25.73 -14.80
C ASN A 285 -4.31 -24.91 -14.36
N PHE A 286 -4.50 -24.73 -13.06
CA PHE A 286 -5.63 -24.01 -12.50
C PHE A 286 -5.29 -22.54 -12.29
N ARG A 287 -6.27 -21.68 -12.54
CA ARG A 287 -6.15 -20.24 -12.32
C ARG A 287 -7.38 -19.72 -11.58
N PHE A 288 -7.13 -18.86 -10.62
CA PHE A 288 -8.15 -18.09 -9.94
C PHE A 288 -7.78 -16.61 -10.06
N THR A 289 -8.77 -15.75 -10.28
CA THR A 289 -8.56 -14.29 -10.31
C THR A 289 -9.72 -13.62 -9.63
N GLU A 290 -9.41 -12.70 -8.72
CA GLU A 290 -10.40 -11.89 -8.02
C GLU A 290 -10.04 -10.41 -8.19
N LEU A 291 -11.04 -9.59 -8.51
CA LEU A 291 -10.88 -8.16 -8.67
C LEU A 291 -11.33 -7.43 -7.42
N PHE A 292 -10.51 -6.49 -6.97
CA PHE A 292 -10.76 -5.67 -5.81
C PHE A 292 -10.79 -4.20 -6.21
N MET A 293 -11.65 -3.47 -5.52
CA MET A 293 -11.65 -2.01 -5.49
C MET A 293 -11.46 -1.62 -4.04
N VAL A 294 -10.44 -0.82 -3.77
CA VAL A 294 -10.15 -0.29 -2.44
C VAL A 294 -11.27 0.64 -2.07
#